data_AF-A0A511QJM9-F1
#
_entry.id   AF-A0A511QJM9-F1
#
_cell.length_a   1.000
_cell.length_b   1.000
_cell.length_c   1.000
_cell.angle_alpha   90.00
_cell.angle_beta   90.00
_cell.angle_gamma   90.00
#
_symmetry.space_group_name_H-M   'P 1'
#
loop_
_entity.id
_entity.type
_entity.pdbx_description
1 polymer ?
#
loop_
_entity_poly.entity_id
_entity_poly.type
_entity_poly.pdbx_seq_one_letter_code
_entity_poly.pdbx_strand_id
1 'polypeptide(L)'
;MQRKYNQTSALLVLLFLIFGSALLYANGIVASPLEKVIGFLSSFFNYPIAIALFLTFKGSELLSYSFRKYLAISFILVFLLEKLTPLYIYSEQGIPKNYLTMTALQLLLNLFIAKVITHGNNKRT
;
A
#
# COMPACT_ATOMS: atom_id res chain seq x y z
N MET A 1 -20.69 24.74 -13.95
CA MET A 1 -19.58 24.15 -14.74
C MET A 1 -18.25 24.10 -14.00
N GLN A 2 -17.79 25.17 -13.34
CA GLN A 2 -16.48 25.21 -12.65
C GLN A 2 -16.25 24.11 -11.57
N ARG A 3 -17.28 23.72 -10.81
CA ARG A 3 -17.15 22.70 -9.75
C ARG A 3 -16.81 21.29 -10.28
N LYS A 4 -17.37 20.90 -11.44
CA LYS A 4 -17.07 19.62 -12.10
C LYS A 4 -15.65 19.60 -12.68
N TYR A 5 -15.22 20.70 -13.31
CA TYR A 5 -13.87 20.84 -13.86
C TYR A 5 -12.80 20.66 -12.77
N ASN A 6 -12.99 21.30 -11.61
CA ASN A 6 -12.04 21.18 -10.50
C ASN A 6 -11.98 19.76 -9.90
N GLN A 7 -13.11 19.03 -9.86
CA GLN A 7 -13.14 17.64 -9.36
C GLN A 7 -12.42 16.67 -10.30
N THR A 8 -12.64 16.78 -11.61
CA THR A 8 -11.94 15.96 -12.61
C THR A 8 -10.44 16.23 -12.58
N SER A 9 -10.02 17.50 -12.51
CA SER A 9 -8.61 17.87 -12.41
C SER A 9 -7.97 17.36 -11.12
N ALA A 10 -8.66 17.45 -9.97
CA ALA A 10 -8.16 16.91 -8.72
C ALA A 10 -7.98 15.39 -8.76
N LEU A 11 -8.91 14.67 -9.38
CA LEU A 11 -8.82 13.22 -9.55
C LEU A 11 -7.65 12.85 -10.49
N LEU A 12 -7.46 13.57 -11.58
CA LEU A 12 -6.32 13.35 -12.49
C LEU A 12 -4.98 13.58 -11.79
N VAL A 13 -4.86 14.65 -11.00
CA VAL A 13 -3.65 14.92 -10.20
C VAL A 13 -3.42 13.82 -9.16
N LEU A 14 -4.47 13.34 -8.50
CA LEU A 14 -4.37 12.22 -7.57
C LEU A 14 -3.89 10.94 -8.28
N LEU A 15 -4.49 10.59 -9.42
CA LEU A 15 -4.07 9.43 -10.20
C LEU A 15 -2.62 9.58 -10.67
N PHE A 16 -2.23 10.75 -11.14
CA PHE A 16 -0.85 11.02 -11.53
C PHE A 16 0.13 10.87 -10.36
N LEU A 17 -0.24 11.34 -9.17
CA LEU A 17 0.58 11.14 -7.96
C LEU A 17 0.72 9.66 -7.61
N ILE A 18 -0.38 8.90 -7.62
CA ILE A 18 -0.36 7.48 -7.25
C ILE A 18 0.45 6.67 -8.28
N PHE A 19 0.08 6.74 -9.56
CA PHE A 19 0.72 5.96 -10.61
C PHE A 19 2.13 6.46 -10.92
N GLY A 20 2.31 7.78 -10.99
CA GLY A 20 3.60 8.39 -11.29
C GLY A 20 4.64 8.08 -10.22
N SER A 21 4.29 8.23 -8.93
CA SER A 21 5.24 7.88 -7.85
C SER A 21 5.58 6.39 -7.85
N ALA A 22 4.61 5.51 -8.07
CA ALA A 22 4.83 4.07 -8.13
C ALA A 22 5.71 3.67 -9.34
N LEU A 23 5.51 4.28 -10.51
CA LEU A 23 6.35 4.06 -11.69
C LEU A 23 7.78 4.56 -11.47
N LEU A 24 7.94 5.74 -10.86
CA LEU A 24 9.26 6.29 -10.56
C LEU A 24 10.01 5.41 -9.55
N TYR A 25 9.33 4.89 -8.53
CA TYR A 25 9.92 3.94 -7.58
C TYR A 25 10.39 2.65 -8.29
N ALA A 26 9.51 2.02 -9.07
CA ALA A 26 9.81 0.77 -9.77
C ALA A 26 10.95 0.89 -10.80
N ASN A 27 11.04 2.04 -11.49
CA ASN A 27 12.11 2.28 -12.45
C ASN A 27 13.41 2.76 -11.79
N GLY A 28 13.34 3.31 -10.57
CA GLY A 28 14.50 3.77 -9.82
C GLY A 28 15.29 2.65 -9.13
N ILE A 29 14.70 1.47 -8.94
CA ILE A 29 15.39 0.32 -8.34
C ILE A 29 16.18 -0.49 -9.39
N VAL A 30 17.41 -0.87 -9.03
CA VAL A 30 18.23 -1.82 -9.81
C VAL A 30 17.83 -3.23 -9.39
N ALA A 31 16.80 -3.77 -10.07
CA ALA A 31 16.23 -5.08 -9.74
C ALA A 31 15.69 -5.77 -11.01
N SER A 32 15.35 -7.05 -10.89
CA SER A 32 14.73 -7.82 -11.97
C SER A 32 13.34 -7.27 -12.35
N PRO A 33 12.81 -7.56 -13.56
CA PRO A 33 11.47 -7.11 -13.95
C PRO A 33 10.37 -7.51 -12.96
N LEU A 34 10.46 -8.71 -12.37
CA LEU A 34 9.51 -9.18 -11.36
C LEU A 34 9.54 -8.32 -10.10
N GLU A 35 10.73 -8.02 -9.59
CA GLU A 35 10.91 -7.17 -8.40
C GLU A 35 10.46 -5.73 -8.67
N LYS A 36 10.65 -5.22 -9.89
CA LYS A 36 10.11 -3.91 -10.30
C LYS A 36 8.59 -3.87 -10.26
N VAL A 37 7.91 -4.93 -10.70
CA VAL A 37 6.44 -5.04 -10.61
C VAL A 37 5.98 -5.08 -9.16
N ILE A 38 6.65 -5.86 -8.31
CA ILE A 38 6.32 -5.94 -6.87
C ILE A 38 6.57 -4.59 -6.18
N GLY A 39 7.67 -3.91 -6.52
CA GLY A 39 7.98 -2.57 -6.03
C GLY A 39 6.95 -1.53 -6.47
N PHE A 40 6.51 -1.59 -7.73
CA PHE A 40 5.41 -0.76 -8.24
C PHE A 40 4.14 -0.96 -7.41
N LEU A 41 3.71 -2.22 -7.20
CA LEU A 41 2.52 -2.53 -6.41
C LEU A 41 2.67 -2.01 -4.98
N SER A 42 3.81 -2.25 -4.34
CA SER A 42 4.07 -1.82 -2.96
C SER A 42 3.95 -0.29 -2.82
N SER A 43 4.57 0.46 -3.75
CA SER A 43 4.45 1.93 -3.77
C SER A 43 3.04 2.40 -4.12
N PHE A 44 2.34 1.71 -5.03
CA PHE A 44 0.98 2.03 -5.43
C PHE A 44 0.00 1.94 -4.26
N PHE A 45 0.10 0.91 -3.42
CA PHE A 45 -0.81 0.71 -2.28
C PHE A 45 -0.65 1.75 -1.15
N ASN A 46 0.48 2.46 -1.06
CA ASN A 46 0.71 3.46 -0.01
C ASN A 46 -0.38 4.56 0.02
N TYR A 47 -0.76 5.07 -1.15
CA TYR A 47 -1.74 6.15 -1.25
C TYR A 47 -3.18 5.69 -0.93
N PRO A 48 -3.73 4.62 -1.54
CA PRO A 48 -5.02 4.06 -1.13
C PRO A 48 -5.10 3.75 0.36
N ILE A 49 -4.03 3.22 0.96
CA ILE A 49 -3.98 2.94 2.41
C ILE A 49 -4.00 4.24 3.22
N ALA A 50 -3.21 5.25 2.84
CA ALA A 50 -3.24 6.56 3.49
C ALA A 50 -4.62 7.22 3.40
N ILE A 51 -5.28 7.15 2.24
CA ILE A 51 -6.65 7.63 2.03
C ILE A 51 -7.63 6.87 2.94
N ALA A 52 -7.54 5.53 2.99
CA ALA A 52 -8.42 4.71 3.83
C ALA A 52 -8.24 5.01 5.33
N LEU A 53 -7.00 5.21 5.77
CA LEU A 53 -6.69 5.65 7.14
C LEU A 53 -7.26 7.03 7.43
N PHE A 54 -7.08 8.00 6.52
CA PHE A 54 -7.62 9.35 6.68
C PHE A 54 -9.15 9.35 6.76
N LEU A 55 -9.82 8.59 5.90
CA LEU A 55 -11.28 8.46 5.91
C LEU A 55 -11.79 7.78 7.20
N THR A 56 -11.06 6.77 7.70
CA THR A 56 -11.36 6.12 8.97
C THR A 56 -11.20 7.08 10.15
N PHE A 57 -10.12 7.88 10.16
CA PHE A 57 -9.92 8.93 11.16
C PHE A 57 -11.04 9.98 11.15
N LYS A 58 -11.50 10.38 9.95
CA LYS A 58 -12.65 11.29 9.78
C LYS A 58 -13.99 10.65 10.14
N GLY A 59 -14.06 9.33 10.35
CA GLY A 59 -15.31 8.59 10.56
C GLY A 59 -16.20 8.58 9.31
N SER A 60 -15.62 8.71 8.12
CA SER A 60 -16.37 8.72 6.85
C SER A 60 -16.68 7.30 6.38
N GLU A 61 -17.86 7.11 5.80
CA GLU A 61 -18.31 5.85 5.21
C GLU A 61 -18.13 5.79 3.68
N LEU A 62 -17.35 6.71 3.10
CA LEU A 62 -17.10 6.78 1.65
C LEU A 62 -16.59 5.46 1.04
N LEU A 63 -15.84 4.66 1.80
CA LEU A 63 -15.40 3.32 1.39
C LEU A 63 -16.26 2.25 2.07
N SER A 64 -16.84 1.35 1.27
CA SER A 64 -17.57 0.18 1.76
C SER A 64 -16.66 -0.77 2.54
N TYR A 65 -17.24 -1.53 3.47
CA TYR A 65 -16.50 -2.52 4.25
C TYR A 65 -15.78 -3.54 3.35
N SER A 66 -16.46 -4.05 2.32
CA SER A 66 -15.86 -4.99 1.35
C SER A 66 -14.64 -4.41 0.66
N PHE A 67 -14.71 -3.14 0.22
CA PHE A 67 -13.56 -2.49 -0.40
C PHE A 67 -12.39 -2.33 0.57
N ARG A 68 -12.64 -1.88 1.81
CA ARG A 68 -11.59 -1.77 2.84
C ARG A 68 -10.96 -3.13 3.16
N LYS A 69 -11.76 -4.20 3.20
CA LYS A 69 -11.29 -5.57 3.44
C LYS A 69 -10.38 -6.05 2.30
N TYR A 70 -10.79 -5.89 1.04
CA TYR A 70 -9.95 -6.26 -0.10
C TYR A 70 -8.66 -5.43 -0.14
N LEU A 71 -8.76 -4.12 0.11
CA LEU A 71 -7.60 -3.23 0.17
C LEU A 71 -6.60 -3.68 1.26
N ALA A 72 -7.09 -4.00 2.46
CA ALA A 72 -6.28 -4.48 3.56
C ALA A 72 -5.58 -5.81 3.23
N ILE A 73 -6.30 -6.78 2.67
CA ILE A 73 -5.75 -8.08 2.29
C ILE A 73 -4.67 -7.91 1.23
N SER A 74 -4.97 -7.16 0.16
CA SER A 74 -4.01 -6.92 -0.94
C SER A 74 -2.76 -6.20 -0.44
N PHE A 75 -2.89 -5.23 0.46
CA PHE A 75 -1.74 -4.54 1.06
C PHE A 75 -0.81 -5.49 1.81
N ILE A 76 -1.37 -6.39 2.63
CA ILE A 76 -0.57 -7.41 3.34
C ILE A 76 0.08 -8.39 2.37
N LEU A 77 -0.66 -8.87 1.36
CA LEU A 77 -0.14 -9.82 0.38
C LEU A 77 1.02 -9.23 -0.44
N VAL A 78 0.87 -7.99 -0.91
CA VAL A 78 1.92 -7.29 -1.65
C VAL A 78 3.15 -7.06 -0.77
N PHE A 79 2.98 -6.67 0.49
CA PHE A 79 4.09 -6.56 1.44
C PHE A 79 4.82 -7.91 1.62
N LEU A 80 4.09 -9.01 1.79
CA LEU A 80 4.68 -10.33 1.92
C LEU A 80 5.44 -10.72 0.64
N LEU A 81 4.88 -10.48 -0.54
CA LEU A 81 5.59 -10.70 -1.80
C LEU A 81 6.89 -9.89 -1.86
N GLU A 82 6.84 -8.59 -1.51
CA GLU A 82 8.02 -7.72 -1.51
C GLU A 82 9.13 -8.22 -0.58
N LYS A 83 8.78 -8.75 0.60
CA LYS A 83 9.78 -9.21 1.57
C LYS A 83 10.22 -10.65 1.37
N LEU A 84 9.39 -11.52 0.82
CA LEU A 84 9.70 -12.93 0.61
C LEU A 84 10.41 -13.18 -0.73
N THR A 85 10.14 -12.40 -1.77
CA THR A 85 10.79 -12.57 -3.08
C THR A 85 12.32 -12.47 -3.01
N PRO A 86 12.92 -11.46 -2.34
CA PRO A 86 14.37 -11.37 -2.20
C PRO A 86 14.96 -12.54 -1.40
N LEU A 87 14.24 -13.06 -0.39
CA LEU A 87 14.70 -14.22 0.39
C LEU A 87 14.83 -15.48 -0.46
N TYR A 88 14.00 -15.61 -1.50
CA TYR A 88 14.05 -16.74 -2.41
C TYR A 88 15.12 -16.53 -3.50
N ILE A 89 15.07 -15.39 -4.21
CA ILE A 89 15.95 -15.09 -5.35
C ILE A 89 17.41 -14.96 -4.88
N TYR A 90 17.64 -14.37 -3.71
CA TYR A 90 18.98 -14.12 -3.18
C TYR A 90 19.29 -15.02 -1.98
N SER A 91 18.67 -16.21 -1.90
CA SER A 91 18.91 -17.17 -0.80
C SER A 91 20.37 -17.58 -0.65
N GLU A 92 21.11 -17.64 -1.77
CA GLU A 92 22.54 -17.95 -1.80
C GLU A 92 23.43 -16.73 -1.46
N GLN A 93 22.87 -15.53 -1.50
CA GLN A 93 23.55 -14.32 -1.06
C GLN A 93 23.25 -14.09 0.41
N GLY A 94 24.27 -13.86 1.25
CA GLY A 94 24.08 -13.71 2.68
C GLY A 94 23.03 -12.63 3.01
N ILE A 95 21.90 -13.03 3.61
CA ILE A 95 20.83 -12.11 4.03
C ILE A 95 21.31 -11.33 5.26
N PRO A 96 21.11 -10.00 5.32
CA PRO A 96 21.43 -9.21 6.50
C PRO A 96 20.77 -9.77 7.77
N LYS A 97 21.52 -9.89 8.86
CA LYS A 97 21.04 -10.51 10.12
C LYS A 97 19.77 -9.87 10.69
N ASN A 98 19.55 -8.59 10.43
CA ASN A 98 18.39 -7.82 10.89
C ASN A 98 17.19 -7.85 9.93
N TYR A 99 17.32 -8.48 8.75
CA TYR A 99 16.28 -8.46 7.72
C TYR A 99 14.95 -9.04 8.19
N LEU A 100 14.99 -10.22 8.83
CA LEU A 100 13.78 -10.89 9.33
C LEU A 100 13.14 -10.12 10.50
N THR A 101 13.96 -9.51 11.37
CA THR A 101 13.46 -8.71 12.49
C THR A 101 12.75 -7.45 12.00
N MET A 102 13.34 -6.73 11.04
CA MET A 102 12.71 -5.56 10.43
C MET A 102 11.42 -5.95 9.68
N THR A 103 11.46 -7.07 8.95
CA THR A 103 10.28 -7.61 8.25
C THR A 103 9.15 -7.94 9.21
N ALA A 104 9.44 -8.58 10.35
CA ALA A 104 8.44 -8.90 11.36
C ALA A 104 7.82 -7.64 11.98
N LEU A 105 8.63 -6.63 12.31
CA LEU A 105 8.14 -5.36 12.84
C LEU A 105 7.20 -4.65 11.84
N GLN A 106 7.63 -4.57 10.57
CA GLN A 106 6.83 -3.98 9.50
C GLN A 106 5.54 -4.76 9.25
N LEU A 107 5.58 -6.09 9.34
CA LEU A 107 4.38 -6.94 9.24
C LEU A 107 3.38 -6.61 10.35
N LEU A 108 3.84 -6.51 11.60
CA LEU A 108 2.97 -6.16 12.73
C LEU A 108 2.32 -4.79 12.55
N LEU A 109 3.09 -3.80 12.08
CA LEU A 109 2.56 -2.47 11.79
C LEU A 109 1.53 -2.50 10.65
N ASN A 110 1.82 -3.24 9.58
CA ASN A 110 0.90 -3.37 8.44
C ASN A 110 -0.39 -4.10 8.84
N LEU A 111 -0.29 -5.14 9.67
CA LEU A 111 -1.47 -5.82 10.23
C LEU A 111 -2.29 -4.89 11.14
N PHE A 112 -1.64 -4.05 11.92
CA PHE A 112 -2.32 -3.02 12.71
C PHE A 112 -3.07 -2.03 11.82
N ILE A 113 -2.42 -1.52 10.76
CA ILE A 113 -3.04 -0.64 9.76
C ILE A 113 -4.25 -1.35 9.12
N ALA A 114 -4.09 -2.59 8.67
CA ALA A 114 -5.15 -3.40 8.08
C ALA A 114 -6.35 -3.57 9.04
N LYS A 115 -6.09 -3.79 10.33
CA LYS A 115 -7.13 -3.85 11.36
C LYS A 115 -7.85 -2.51 11.53
N VAL A 116 -7.11 -1.40 11.58
CA VAL A 116 -7.69 -0.05 11.74
C VAL A 116 -8.61 0.28 10.57
N ILE A 117 -8.17 0.10 9.33
CA ILE A 117 -9.00 0.44 8.16
C ILE A 117 -10.23 -0.46 8.01
N THR A 118 -10.19 -1.70 8.51
CA THR A 118 -11.32 -2.64 8.42
C THR A 118 -12.34 -2.47 9.56
N HIS A 119 -11.89 -2.13 10.77
CA HIS A 119 -12.75 -2.14 11.97
C HIS A 119 -12.93 -0.76 12.64
N GLY A 120 -12.22 0.28 12.19
CA GLY A 120 -12.20 1.59 12.86
C GLY A 120 -13.53 2.35 12.86
N ASN A 121 -14.46 2.05 11.96
CA ASN A 121 -15.79 2.67 11.93
C ASN A 121 -16.82 1.95 12.83
N ASN A 122 -16.56 0.73 13.30
CA ASN A 122 -17.57 -0.09 13.97
C ASN A 122 -17.77 0.24 15.46
N LYS A 123 -17.32 1.41 15.91
CA LYS A 123 -17.37 1.85 17.33
C LYS A 123 -18.14 3.16 17.55
N ARG A 124 -18.97 3.60 16.59
CA ARG A 124 -19.79 4.82 16.70
C ARG A 124 -21.29 4.54 16.54
N THR A 125 -21.76 3.45 17.14
CA THR A 125 -23.18 3.17 17.38
C THR A 125 -23.40 3.01 18.87
#